data_AF-A0AAU9JK05-F1
#
_entry.id   AF-A0AAU9JK05-F1
#
_cell.length_a   1.000
_cell.length_b   1.000
_cell.length_c   1.000
_cell.angle_alpha   90.00
_cell.angle_beta   90.00
_cell.angle_gamma   90.00
#
_symmetry.space_group_name_H-M   'P 1'
#
loop_
_entity.id
_entity.type
_entity.pdbx_description
1 polymer ?
#
loop_
_entity_poly.entity_id
_entity_poly.type
_entity_poly.pdbx_seq_one_letter_code
_entity_poly.pdbx_strand_id
1 'polypeptide(L)'
;MSWRKVLSDNLLLSASQSWIGSRFSSQLELTSSLVKSNLIKSPQISEIFSKLDRSAFTDDENPYENKPKGILCGEVMTSPSTHALTLEILLPNILSSNKILDIGCGNGYLSQCIALLNPNSKVIAIDIHKELVEKAIFLSKLPNLMFRKCEAHEIIDENFDLINVGFTATENLYKFLVEKLGDDGTILCPVNKGIGNHWILHKKGGEHENLGEVGFSEIRNEENLEEDLGKVEENIKQIYAETERKIGRRPNVGDLPADLQPFLKERRVLIAKLKKAGKYEEKPKTI
;
A
#
# COMPACT_ATOMS: atom_id res chain seq x y z
N MET A 1 16.83 8.78 -21.48
CA MET A 1 17.82 8.62 -20.40
C MET A 1 17.52 7.30 -19.70
N SER A 2 18.50 6.39 -19.58
CA SER A 2 18.30 5.10 -18.89
C SER A 2 18.16 5.31 -17.38
N TRP A 3 17.08 4.81 -16.78
CA TRP A 3 16.79 4.88 -15.34
C TRP A 3 17.85 4.25 -14.45
N ARG A 4 18.76 3.44 -15.01
CA ARG A 4 20.00 2.94 -14.36
C ARG A 4 20.83 4.05 -13.67
N LYS A 5 20.69 5.31 -14.07
CA LYS A 5 21.35 6.46 -13.40
C LYS A 5 20.62 6.98 -12.16
N VAL A 6 19.32 6.72 -12.01
CA VAL A 6 18.55 7.16 -10.84
C VAL A 6 18.85 6.24 -9.67
N LEU A 7 18.78 4.92 -9.87
CA LEU A 7 19.00 3.85 -8.89
C LEU A 7 20.40 3.21 -9.03
N SER A 8 21.47 4.00 -9.03
CA SER A 8 22.80 3.41 -8.84
C SER A 8 22.84 2.64 -7.51
N ASP A 9 23.67 1.61 -7.37
CA ASP A 9 23.87 0.89 -6.09
C ASP A 9 24.15 1.84 -4.90
N ASN A 10 24.71 3.02 -5.19
CA ASN A 10 24.92 4.10 -4.24
C ASN A 10 23.63 4.73 -3.68
N LEU A 11 22.51 4.68 -4.41
CA LEU A 11 21.20 5.21 -3.98
C LEU A 11 20.50 4.22 -3.05
N LEU A 12 20.62 2.91 -3.30
CA LEU A 12 20.15 1.88 -2.37
C LEU A 12 21.03 1.88 -1.11
N LEU A 13 22.34 2.07 -1.25
CA LEU A 13 23.23 2.32 -0.11
C LEU A 13 22.88 3.62 0.63
N SER A 14 22.63 4.73 -0.05
CA SER A 14 22.31 6.01 0.61
C SER A 14 20.93 5.99 1.26
N ALA A 15 19.96 5.30 0.65
CA ALA A 15 18.70 4.96 1.28
C ALA A 15 18.98 4.15 2.54
N SER A 16 19.70 3.02 2.49
CA SER A 16 20.01 2.22 3.69
C SER A 16 20.80 2.98 4.77
N GLN A 17 21.71 3.89 4.41
CA GLN A 17 22.48 4.72 5.36
C GLN A 17 21.62 5.83 5.98
N SER A 18 20.68 6.40 5.23
CA SER A 18 19.73 7.42 5.72
C SER A 18 18.73 6.88 6.75
N TRP A 19 18.67 5.55 6.95
CA TRP A 19 17.82 4.91 7.97
C TRP A 19 18.43 4.95 9.38
N ILE A 20 19.72 5.25 9.53
CA ILE A 20 20.39 5.21 10.84
C ILE A 20 20.30 6.56 11.55
N GLY A 21 19.40 6.63 12.54
CA GLY A 21 19.56 7.44 13.76
C GLY A 21 19.46 8.96 13.66
N SER A 22 19.15 9.52 12.49
CA SER A 22 19.05 10.98 12.33
C SER A 22 17.66 11.48 12.72
N ARG A 23 17.57 12.17 13.86
CA ARG A 23 16.38 12.94 14.27
C ARG A 23 16.48 14.35 13.70
N PHE A 24 15.53 14.73 12.85
CA PHE A 24 15.39 16.10 12.36
C PHE A 24 14.33 16.83 13.19
N SER A 25 14.50 18.13 13.38
CA SER A 25 13.59 18.96 14.19
C SER A 25 12.51 19.66 13.35
N SER A 26 12.67 19.66 12.01
CA SER A 26 11.72 20.29 11.09
C SER A 26 11.69 19.59 9.73
N GLN A 27 10.61 19.86 8.97
CA GLN A 27 10.47 19.42 7.59
C GLN A 27 11.62 19.92 6.68
N LEU A 28 12.14 21.13 6.93
CA LEU A 28 13.23 21.72 6.15
C LEU A 28 14.56 20.99 6.39
N GLU A 29 14.86 20.62 7.64
CA GLU A 29 16.06 19.83 7.98
C GLU A 29 16.00 18.43 7.35
N LEU A 30 14.86 17.75 7.45
CA LEU A 30 14.63 16.46 6.79
C LEU A 30 14.85 16.59 5.27
N THR A 31 14.23 17.57 4.64
CA THR A 31 14.34 17.80 3.19
C THR A 31 15.79 18.07 2.79
N SER A 32 16.49 18.93 3.54
CA SER A 32 17.91 19.24 3.32
C SER A 32 18.80 18.00 3.43
N SER A 33 18.49 17.09 4.36
CA SER A 33 19.19 15.82 4.51
C SER A 33 18.98 14.90 3.30
N LEU A 34 17.74 14.77 2.82
CA LEU A 34 17.41 13.97 1.64
C LEU A 34 18.08 14.52 0.36
N VAL A 35 18.20 15.84 0.23
CA VAL A 35 18.97 16.49 -0.85
C VAL A 35 20.47 16.17 -0.72
N LYS A 36 21.05 16.34 0.47
CA LYS A 36 22.48 16.05 0.73
C LYS A 36 22.84 14.58 0.46
N SER A 37 21.90 13.67 0.70
CA SER A 37 22.06 12.22 0.45
C SER A 37 21.70 11.78 -0.98
N ASN A 38 21.48 12.74 -1.89
CA ASN A 38 21.10 12.52 -3.29
C ASN A 38 19.81 11.70 -3.49
N LEU A 39 18.93 11.65 -2.48
CA LEU A 39 17.61 11.04 -2.57
C LEU A 39 16.59 12.00 -3.19
N ILE A 40 16.77 13.31 -3.00
CA ILE A 40 16.07 14.37 -3.74
C ILE A 40 17.10 15.10 -4.59
N LYS A 41 16.89 15.07 -5.91
CA LYS A 41 17.74 15.71 -6.93
C LYS A 41 17.01 16.84 -7.63
N SER A 42 15.69 16.70 -7.79
CA SER A 42 14.86 17.60 -8.56
C SER A 42 14.43 18.82 -7.73
N PRO A 43 14.67 20.06 -8.19
CA PRO A 43 14.31 21.27 -7.43
C PRO A 43 12.83 21.36 -7.07
N GLN A 44 11.95 20.93 -7.98
CA GLN A 44 10.50 20.91 -7.77
C GLN A 44 10.10 19.96 -6.62
N ILE A 45 10.74 18.79 -6.52
CA ILE A 45 10.49 17.84 -5.42
C ILE A 45 10.97 18.42 -4.09
N SER A 46 12.15 19.04 -4.07
CA SER A 46 12.69 19.72 -2.88
C SER A 46 11.77 20.84 -2.39
N GLU A 47 11.20 21.63 -3.31
CA GLU A 47 10.24 22.68 -2.99
C GLU A 47 8.96 22.12 -2.36
N ILE A 48 8.38 21.06 -2.95
CA ILE A 48 7.17 20.42 -2.42
C ILE A 48 7.44 19.81 -1.05
N PHE A 49 8.54 19.06 -0.88
CA PHE A 49 8.92 18.47 0.40
C PHE A 49 9.11 19.55 1.48
N SER A 50 9.68 20.70 1.14
CA SER A 50 9.89 21.78 2.10
C SER A 50 8.59 22.46 2.55
N LYS A 51 7.56 22.45 1.69
CA LYS A 51 6.26 23.13 1.94
C LYS A 51 5.22 22.21 2.58
N LEU A 52 5.24 20.91 2.26
CA LEU A 52 4.28 19.95 2.78
C LEU A 52 4.83 19.27 4.04
N ASP A 53 4.52 19.86 5.19
CA ASP A 53 4.96 19.36 6.49
C ASP A 53 4.31 18.01 6.83
N ARG A 54 5.13 16.96 6.88
CA ARG A 54 4.66 15.59 7.16
C ARG A 54 4.15 15.41 8.59
N SER A 55 4.48 16.31 9.52
CA SER A 55 3.94 16.24 10.90
C SER A 55 2.42 16.39 10.95
N ALA A 56 1.81 17.04 9.95
CA ALA A 56 0.35 17.13 9.84
C ALA A 56 -0.33 15.78 9.55
N PHE A 57 0.45 14.76 9.15
CA PHE A 57 -0.04 13.48 8.65
C PHE A 57 0.17 12.33 9.65
N THR A 58 0.83 12.56 10.77
CA THR A 58 1.16 11.52 11.77
C THR A 58 1.14 12.10 13.17
N ASP A 59 0.66 11.30 14.13
CA ASP A 59 0.67 11.66 15.56
C ASP A 59 1.95 11.17 16.28
N ASP A 60 2.89 10.56 15.54
CA ASP A 60 4.21 10.14 16.06
C ASP A 60 5.03 11.35 16.55
N GLU A 61 5.63 11.22 17.74
CA GLU A 61 6.44 12.28 18.38
C GLU A 61 7.68 12.69 17.59
N ASN A 62 8.13 11.85 16.66
CA ASN A 62 9.31 12.06 15.83
C ASN A 62 8.91 12.07 14.34
N PRO A 63 8.04 13.00 13.89
CA PRO A 63 7.42 12.92 12.56
C PRO A 63 8.45 12.99 11.42
N TYR A 64 9.58 13.66 11.66
CA TYR A 64 10.62 13.90 10.65
C TYR A 64 11.66 12.79 10.55
N GLU A 65 11.63 11.78 11.41
CA GLU A 65 12.56 10.66 11.32
C GLU A 65 12.37 9.91 9.99
N ASN A 66 13.48 9.50 9.36
CA ASN A 66 13.45 8.82 8.07
C ASN A 66 13.06 7.34 8.19
N LYS A 67 11.85 7.09 8.70
CA LYS A 67 11.26 5.75 8.84
C LYS A 67 9.75 5.79 8.60
N PRO A 68 9.11 4.63 8.32
CA PRO A 68 7.66 4.54 8.28
C PRO A 68 7.05 4.95 9.63
N LYS A 69 5.88 5.60 9.60
CA LYS A 69 5.19 6.11 10.79
C LYS A 69 3.80 5.50 10.88
N GLY A 70 3.43 4.99 12.05
CA GLY A 70 2.10 4.42 12.25
C GLY A 70 1.01 5.46 12.02
N ILE A 71 -0.05 5.06 11.32
CA ILE A 71 -1.24 5.88 11.07
C ILE A 71 -2.50 5.08 11.47
N LEU A 72 -3.68 5.61 11.19
CA LEU A 72 -4.94 4.91 11.49
C LEU A 72 -5.02 3.55 10.79
N CYS A 73 -5.95 2.71 11.25
CA CYS A 73 -6.24 1.39 10.67
C CYS A 73 -5.08 0.38 10.70
N GLY A 74 -4.06 0.62 11.55
CA GLY A 74 -2.89 -0.26 11.64
C GLY A 74 -2.03 -0.22 10.37
N GLU A 75 -2.14 0.86 9.59
CA GLU A 75 -1.31 1.15 8.43
C GLU A 75 -0.10 2.00 8.83
N VAL A 76 0.81 2.20 7.87
CA VAL A 76 1.98 3.06 8.04
C VAL A 76 2.05 4.10 6.91
N MET A 77 2.36 5.34 7.27
CA MET A 77 2.84 6.33 6.33
C MET A 77 4.28 5.99 5.94
N THR A 78 4.52 5.86 4.64
CA THR A 78 5.81 5.48 4.06
C THR A 78 6.95 6.45 4.47
N SER A 79 8.18 5.94 4.50
CA SER A 79 9.35 6.72 4.93
C SER A 79 9.60 7.91 3.99
N PRO A 80 10.17 9.02 4.49
CA PRO A 80 10.55 10.17 3.66
C PRO A 80 11.42 9.79 2.46
N SER A 81 12.43 8.94 2.67
CA SER A 81 13.31 8.43 1.61
C SER A 81 12.53 7.70 0.52
N THR A 82 11.61 6.81 0.90
CA THR A 82 10.81 6.05 -0.09
C THR A 82 9.87 6.97 -0.87
N HIS A 83 9.22 7.95 -0.21
CA HIS A 83 8.43 8.97 -0.92
C HIS A 83 9.29 9.78 -1.91
N ALA A 84 10.49 10.21 -1.51
CA ALA A 84 11.41 10.94 -2.38
C ALA A 84 11.78 10.11 -3.62
N LEU A 85 12.13 8.84 -3.42
CA LEU A 85 12.44 7.90 -4.50
C LEU A 85 11.27 7.71 -5.45
N THR A 86 10.06 7.48 -4.92
CA THR A 86 8.84 7.35 -5.74
C THR A 86 8.62 8.58 -6.61
N LEU A 87 8.75 9.78 -6.04
CA LEU A 87 8.57 11.02 -6.80
C LEU A 87 9.68 11.24 -7.84
N GLU A 88 10.95 10.96 -7.52
CA GLU A 88 12.04 11.07 -8.49
C GLU A 88 11.88 10.07 -9.66
N ILE A 89 11.44 8.85 -9.36
CA ILE A 89 11.14 7.82 -10.38
C ILE A 89 9.96 8.24 -11.25
N LEU A 90 8.93 8.86 -10.66
CA LEU A 90 7.72 9.19 -11.41
C LEU A 90 7.69 10.60 -11.97
N LEU A 91 8.66 11.47 -11.66
CA LEU A 91 8.59 12.90 -11.99
C LEU A 91 8.27 13.18 -13.48
N PRO A 92 8.93 12.56 -14.47
CA PRO A 92 8.61 12.79 -15.88
C PRO A 92 7.17 12.39 -16.24
N ASN A 93 6.69 11.28 -15.67
CA ASN A 93 5.34 10.79 -15.87
C ASN A 93 4.30 11.69 -15.16
N ILE A 94 4.58 12.12 -13.93
CA ILE A 94 3.72 13.04 -13.18
C ILE A 94 3.52 14.33 -13.98
N LEU A 95 4.59 14.94 -14.49
CA LEU A 95 4.52 16.21 -15.22
C LEU A 95 3.84 16.12 -16.59
N SER A 96 3.78 14.93 -17.20
CA SER A 96 3.16 14.70 -18.51
C SER A 96 1.77 14.08 -18.45
N SER A 97 1.30 13.68 -17.26
CA SER A 97 0.01 13.03 -17.07
C SER A 97 -1.14 14.03 -16.93
N ASN A 98 -2.28 13.73 -17.53
CA ASN A 98 -3.55 14.42 -17.31
C ASN A 98 -4.38 13.72 -16.23
N LYS A 99 -4.33 12.39 -16.14
CA LYS A 99 -5.08 11.59 -15.15
C LYS A 99 -4.13 10.64 -14.42
N ILE A 100 -3.98 10.84 -13.11
CA ILE A 100 -3.09 10.07 -12.24
C ILE A 100 -3.92 9.32 -11.21
N LEU A 101 -3.58 8.05 -10.97
CA LEU A 101 -4.16 7.23 -9.90
C LEU A 101 -3.10 6.89 -8.86
N ASP A 102 -3.41 7.12 -7.59
CA ASP A 102 -2.60 6.72 -6.44
C ASP A 102 -3.39 5.71 -5.58
N ILE A 103 -2.97 4.45 -5.56
CA ILE A 103 -3.67 3.34 -4.92
C ILE A 103 -3.01 3.00 -3.58
N GLY A 104 -3.80 2.90 -2.51
CA GLY A 104 -3.26 2.77 -1.15
C GLY A 104 -2.70 4.10 -0.68
N CYS A 105 -3.46 5.19 -0.88
CA CYS A 105 -3.01 6.54 -0.62
C CYS A 105 -2.86 6.86 0.89
N GLY A 106 -3.39 6.01 1.78
CA GLY A 106 -3.36 6.20 3.21
C GLY A 106 -3.95 7.55 3.62
N ASN A 107 -3.20 8.30 4.44
CA ASN A 107 -3.55 9.66 4.87
C ASN A 107 -3.33 10.75 3.80
N GLY A 108 -2.92 10.38 2.58
CA GLY A 108 -2.84 11.24 1.42
C GLY A 108 -1.56 12.10 1.29
N TYR A 109 -0.50 11.84 2.07
CA TYR A 109 0.75 12.63 1.96
C TYR A 109 1.34 12.59 0.55
N LEU A 110 1.58 11.40 0.00
CA LEU A 110 2.17 11.24 -1.33
C LEU A 110 1.25 11.79 -2.43
N SER A 111 -0.06 11.55 -2.33
CA SER A 111 -1.04 12.06 -3.30
C SER A 111 -1.06 13.58 -3.35
N GLN A 112 -0.90 14.26 -2.20
CA GLN A 112 -0.75 15.71 -2.16
C GLN A 112 0.56 16.18 -2.81
N CYS A 113 1.67 15.46 -2.61
CA CYS A 113 2.92 15.76 -3.33
C CYS A 113 2.75 15.64 -4.85
N ILE A 114 2.11 14.58 -5.33
CA ILE A 114 1.83 14.36 -6.76
C ILE A 114 0.97 15.49 -7.33
N ALA A 115 -0.12 15.83 -6.64
CA ALA A 115 -1.04 16.89 -7.07
C ALA A 115 -0.38 18.28 -7.10
N LEU A 116 0.53 18.56 -6.15
CA LEU A 116 1.31 19.80 -6.12
C LEU A 116 2.37 19.88 -7.22
N LEU A 117 2.97 18.74 -7.61
CA LEU A 117 3.94 18.68 -8.71
C LEU A 117 3.30 18.92 -10.08
N ASN A 118 2.04 18.51 -10.27
CA ASN A 118 1.29 18.79 -11.49
C ASN A 118 -0.12 19.33 -11.20
N PRO A 119 -0.26 20.64 -10.96
CA PRO A 119 -1.55 21.28 -10.69
C PRO A 119 -2.59 21.18 -11.82
N ASN A 120 -2.16 20.85 -13.05
CA ASN A 120 -3.04 20.69 -14.20
C ASN A 120 -3.59 19.26 -14.36
N SER A 121 -3.02 18.30 -13.64
CA SER A 121 -3.49 16.91 -13.66
C SER A 121 -4.69 16.70 -12.75
N LYS A 122 -5.55 15.75 -13.10
CA LYS A 122 -6.56 15.18 -12.20
C LYS A 122 -5.94 13.99 -11.47
N VAL A 123 -5.71 14.14 -10.16
CA VAL A 123 -5.23 13.07 -9.30
C VAL A 123 -6.39 12.41 -8.56
N ILE A 124 -6.54 11.11 -8.72
CA ILE A 124 -7.48 10.27 -7.98
C ILE A 124 -6.66 9.44 -7.00
N ALA A 125 -6.94 9.57 -5.72
CA ALA A 125 -6.27 8.83 -4.66
C ALA A 125 -7.29 7.91 -3.97
N ILE A 126 -6.97 6.63 -3.85
CA ILE A 126 -7.88 5.65 -3.26
C ILE A 126 -7.25 4.87 -2.13
N ASP A 127 -8.07 4.54 -1.15
CA ASP A 127 -7.72 3.63 -0.07
C ASP A 127 -8.95 2.79 0.31
N ILE A 128 -8.73 1.60 0.88
CA ILE A 128 -9.81 0.74 1.35
C ILE A 128 -10.39 1.25 2.68
N HIS A 129 -9.57 1.94 3.48
CA HIS A 129 -9.94 2.38 4.83
C HIS A 129 -10.63 3.74 4.79
N LYS A 130 -11.91 3.77 5.17
CA LYS A 130 -12.72 5.00 5.18
C LYS A 130 -12.11 6.10 6.07
N GLU A 131 -11.60 5.74 7.24
CA GLU A 131 -11.03 6.66 8.21
C GLU A 131 -9.76 7.35 7.68
N LEU A 132 -8.96 6.64 6.88
CA LEU A 132 -7.78 7.21 6.22
C LEU A 132 -8.18 8.18 5.12
N VAL A 133 -9.17 7.83 4.31
CA VAL A 133 -9.74 8.70 3.26
C VAL A 133 -10.30 9.98 3.87
N GLU A 134 -11.07 9.89 4.95
CA GLU A 134 -11.63 11.07 5.64
C GLU A 134 -10.53 11.98 6.21
N LYS A 135 -9.47 11.39 6.80
CA LYS A 135 -8.30 12.15 7.26
C LYS A 135 -7.60 12.85 6.08
N ALA A 136 -7.42 12.16 4.96
CA ALA A 136 -6.79 12.73 3.76
C ALA A 136 -7.58 13.90 3.18
N ILE A 137 -8.91 13.78 3.10
CA ILE A 137 -9.83 14.85 2.69
C ILE A 137 -9.71 16.05 3.64
N PHE A 138 -9.67 15.81 4.94
CA PHE A 138 -9.53 16.88 5.93
C PHE A 138 -8.21 17.65 5.80
N LEU A 139 -7.11 16.95 5.48
CA LEU A 139 -5.78 17.54 5.36
C LEU A 139 -5.55 18.24 4.01
N SER A 140 -6.31 17.92 2.96
CA SER A 140 -6.07 18.46 1.62
C SER A 140 -7.06 19.56 1.24
N LYS A 141 -6.55 20.58 0.54
CA LYS A 141 -7.35 21.66 -0.06
C LYS A 141 -7.08 21.81 -1.56
N LEU A 142 -6.48 20.79 -2.17
CA LEU A 142 -6.02 20.86 -3.55
C LEU A 142 -7.19 20.59 -4.51
N PRO A 143 -7.53 21.51 -5.43
CA PRO A 143 -8.71 21.36 -6.29
C PRO A 143 -8.57 20.25 -7.33
N ASN A 144 -7.34 19.81 -7.58
CA ASN A 144 -7.00 18.81 -8.59
C ASN A 144 -6.77 17.41 -7.99
N LEU A 145 -7.03 17.22 -6.69
CA LEU A 145 -6.88 15.96 -5.97
C LEU A 145 -8.23 15.52 -5.37
N MET A 146 -8.59 14.27 -5.62
CA MET A 146 -9.82 13.67 -5.10
C MET A 146 -9.50 12.35 -4.40
N PHE A 147 -9.94 12.24 -3.15
CA PHE A 147 -9.84 10.99 -2.39
C PHE A 147 -11.14 10.20 -2.45
N ARG A 148 -11.05 8.87 -2.53
CA ARG A 148 -12.20 7.96 -2.53
C ARG A 148 -11.91 6.71 -1.72
N LYS A 149 -12.89 6.25 -0.94
CA LYS A 149 -12.89 4.86 -0.46
C LYS A 149 -13.17 3.94 -1.64
N CYS A 150 -12.23 3.07 -1.99
CA CYS A 150 -12.38 2.16 -3.12
C CYS A 150 -11.37 1.01 -3.00
N GLU A 151 -11.80 -0.21 -3.31
CA GLU A 151 -10.86 -1.30 -3.52
C GLU A 151 -10.19 -1.20 -4.89
N ALA A 152 -8.93 -1.64 -4.98
CA ALA A 152 -8.19 -1.59 -6.23
C ALA A 152 -8.85 -2.43 -7.35
N HIS A 153 -9.50 -3.54 -7.00
CA HIS A 153 -10.20 -4.39 -7.97
C HIS A 153 -11.50 -3.77 -8.53
N GLU A 154 -12.04 -2.76 -7.84
CA GLU A 154 -13.29 -2.09 -8.19
C GLU A 154 -13.07 -0.85 -9.07
N ILE A 155 -11.82 -0.58 -9.49
CA ILE A 155 -11.52 0.55 -10.36
C ILE A 155 -12.16 0.33 -11.74
N ILE A 156 -13.28 1.04 -11.95
CA ILE A 156 -14.01 1.09 -13.22
C ILE A 156 -13.53 2.22 -14.14
N ASP A 157 -12.83 3.22 -13.60
CA ASP A 157 -12.29 4.35 -14.36
C ASP A 157 -11.30 3.83 -15.42
N GLU A 158 -11.61 4.05 -16.69
CA GLU A 158 -10.77 3.62 -17.80
C GLU A 158 -9.73 4.70 -18.13
N ASN A 159 -8.51 4.24 -18.45
CA ASN A 159 -7.34 4.97 -18.94
C ASN A 159 -6.74 6.02 -17.97
N PHE A 160 -5.72 5.60 -17.23
CA PHE A 160 -4.81 6.47 -16.48
C PHE A 160 -3.49 6.64 -17.22
N ASP A 161 -2.93 7.85 -17.18
CA ASP A 161 -1.61 8.15 -17.73
C ASP A 161 -0.51 7.67 -16.76
N LEU A 162 -0.80 7.68 -15.46
CA LEU A 162 0.09 7.20 -14.41
C LEU A 162 -0.71 6.49 -13.31
N ILE A 163 -0.23 5.31 -12.91
CA ILE A 163 -0.69 4.59 -11.72
C ILE A 163 0.49 4.40 -10.75
N ASN A 164 0.32 4.83 -9.51
CA ASN A 164 1.21 4.50 -8.39
C ASN A 164 0.49 3.54 -7.43
N VAL A 165 1.21 2.54 -6.92
CA VAL A 165 0.68 1.57 -5.95
C VAL A 165 1.50 1.60 -4.67
N GLY A 166 0.85 1.94 -3.56
CA GLY A 166 1.44 2.08 -2.21
C GLY A 166 1.53 0.79 -1.39
N PHE A 167 1.35 -0.37 -2.03
CA PHE A 167 1.46 -1.70 -1.41
C PHE A 167 1.95 -2.74 -2.43
N THR A 168 2.32 -3.92 -1.96
CA THR A 168 2.69 -5.05 -2.81
C THR A 168 1.45 -5.72 -3.39
N ALA A 169 1.28 -5.57 -4.70
CA ALA A 169 0.21 -6.20 -5.45
C ALA A 169 0.50 -7.68 -5.75
N THR A 170 -0.58 -8.45 -5.88
CA THR A 170 -0.52 -9.78 -6.50
C THR A 170 -0.27 -9.67 -8.00
N GLU A 171 0.24 -10.72 -8.64
CA GLU A 171 0.40 -10.78 -10.10
C GLU A 171 -0.91 -10.50 -10.86
N ASN A 172 -2.03 -10.98 -10.34
CA ASN A 172 -3.34 -10.78 -10.97
C ASN A 172 -3.79 -9.32 -10.88
N LEU A 173 -3.65 -8.70 -9.70
CA LEU A 173 -3.97 -7.28 -9.55
C LEU A 173 -3.05 -6.41 -10.39
N TYR A 174 -1.74 -6.70 -10.40
CA TYR A 174 -0.78 -5.98 -11.23
C TYR A 174 -1.19 -6.00 -12.72
N LYS A 175 -1.52 -7.17 -13.27
CA LYS A 175 -2.01 -7.30 -14.65
C LYS A 175 -3.31 -6.53 -14.86
N PHE A 176 -4.26 -6.62 -13.93
CA PHE A 176 -5.50 -5.86 -14.00
C PHE A 176 -5.25 -4.34 -14.06
N LEU A 177 -4.34 -3.82 -13.23
CA LEU A 177 -4.01 -2.39 -13.21
C LEU A 177 -3.28 -1.93 -14.48
N VAL A 178 -2.44 -2.78 -15.08
CA VAL A 178 -1.82 -2.50 -16.38
C VAL A 178 -2.87 -2.28 -17.47
N GLU A 179 -3.96 -3.05 -17.48
CA GLU A 179 -5.06 -2.86 -18.43
C GLU A 179 -5.80 -1.53 -18.24
N LYS A 180 -5.70 -0.90 -17.05
CA LYS A 180 -6.28 0.43 -16.76
C LYS A 180 -5.43 1.59 -17.26
N LEU A 181 -4.22 1.35 -17.78
CA LEU A 181 -3.37 2.40 -18.35
C LEU A 181 -3.89 2.85 -19.72
N GLY A 182 -3.69 4.11 -20.08
CA GLY A 182 -3.83 4.60 -21.47
C GLY A 182 -2.67 4.12 -22.37
N ASP A 183 -2.72 4.44 -23.67
CA ASP A 183 -1.78 3.90 -24.70
C ASP A 183 -0.30 4.27 -24.48
N ASP A 184 0.00 5.25 -23.62
CA ASP A 184 1.35 5.58 -23.17
C ASP A 184 1.50 5.56 -21.64
N GLY A 185 0.52 4.99 -20.95
CA GLY A 185 0.44 5.02 -19.51
C GLY A 185 1.58 4.25 -18.84
N THR A 186 1.96 4.69 -17.64
CA THR A 186 3.00 4.05 -16.84
C THR A 186 2.45 3.64 -15.48
N ILE A 187 2.90 2.49 -14.97
CA ILE A 187 2.63 2.06 -13.60
C ILE A 187 3.94 1.86 -12.83
N LEU A 188 3.99 2.35 -11.60
CA LEU A 188 4.98 1.91 -10.60
C LEU A 188 4.26 1.10 -9.53
N CYS A 189 4.61 -0.18 -9.43
CA CYS A 189 3.92 -1.12 -8.55
C CYS A 189 4.91 -2.07 -7.90
N PRO A 190 4.93 -2.17 -6.55
CA PRO A 190 5.57 -3.29 -5.89
C PRO A 190 4.80 -4.59 -6.20
N VAL A 191 5.49 -5.63 -6.67
CA VAL A 191 4.88 -6.93 -7.02
C VAL A 191 5.64 -8.04 -6.31
N ASN A 192 4.91 -8.99 -5.71
CA ASN A 192 5.51 -10.18 -5.10
C ASN A 192 5.90 -11.17 -6.21
N LYS A 193 7.21 -11.43 -6.36
CA LYS A 193 7.77 -12.37 -7.36
C LYS A 193 8.16 -13.72 -6.76
N GLY A 194 7.66 -14.07 -5.57
CA GLY A 194 7.96 -15.31 -4.85
C GLY A 194 9.31 -15.30 -4.12
N ILE A 195 10.24 -14.43 -4.50
CA ILE A 195 11.57 -14.24 -3.86
C ILE A 195 11.68 -12.89 -3.14
N GLY A 196 10.55 -12.23 -2.88
CA GLY A 196 10.48 -10.89 -2.30
C GLY A 196 9.65 -9.92 -3.14
N ASN A 197 9.41 -8.74 -2.58
CA ASN A 197 8.58 -7.70 -3.18
C ASN A 197 9.48 -6.76 -3.97
N HIS A 198 9.22 -6.60 -5.26
CA HIS A 198 10.07 -5.82 -6.15
C HIS A 198 9.30 -4.65 -6.75
N TRP A 199 9.90 -3.47 -6.79
CA TRP A 199 9.33 -2.34 -7.53
C TRP A 199 9.44 -2.58 -9.03
N ILE A 200 8.30 -2.63 -9.69
CA ILE A 200 8.19 -2.78 -11.14
C ILE A 200 7.71 -1.45 -11.73
N LEU A 201 8.52 -0.88 -12.63
CA LEU A 201 8.12 0.23 -13.47
C LEU A 201 7.75 -0.32 -14.86
N HIS A 202 6.53 -0.09 -15.31
CA HIS A 202 6.02 -0.66 -16.55
C HIS A 202 5.28 0.38 -17.36
N LYS A 203 5.71 0.57 -18.62
CA LYS A 203 4.97 1.34 -19.62
C LYS A 203 4.07 0.43 -20.45
N LYS A 204 2.80 0.79 -20.62
CA LYS A 204 1.84 -0.03 -21.40
C LYS A 204 2.38 -0.34 -22.79
N GLY A 205 2.29 -1.61 -23.20
CA GLY A 205 2.79 -2.09 -24.49
C GLY A 205 4.31 -2.15 -24.63
N GLY A 206 5.07 -1.80 -23.58
CA GLY A 206 6.53 -1.84 -23.55
C GLY A 206 7.09 -2.89 -22.58
N GLU A 207 8.41 -2.86 -22.38
CA GLU A 207 9.07 -3.67 -21.36
C GLU A 207 8.80 -3.10 -19.95
N HIS A 208 8.85 -3.98 -18.95
CA HIS A 208 8.84 -3.60 -17.54
C HIS A 208 10.26 -3.70 -16.97
N GLU A 209 10.63 -2.75 -16.12
CA GLU A 209 11.92 -2.69 -15.43
C GLU A 209 11.72 -3.07 -13.96
N ASN A 210 12.57 -3.98 -13.46
CA ASN A 210 12.66 -4.28 -12.04
C ASN A 210 13.67 -3.32 -11.39
N LEU A 211 13.18 -2.48 -10.49
CA LEU A 211 13.94 -1.43 -9.82
C LEU A 211 14.58 -1.89 -8.49
N GLY A 212 14.37 -3.14 -8.08
CA GLY A 212 14.93 -3.73 -6.86
C GLY A 212 13.88 -4.08 -5.80
N GLU A 213 14.36 -4.71 -4.73
CA GLU A 213 13.55 -5.16 -3.60
C GLU A 213 13.07 -3.98 -2.73
N VAL A 214 11.85 -4.09 -2.18
CA VAL A 214 11.22 -3.08 -1.35
C VAL A 214 10.38 -3.68 -0.22
N GLY A 215 10.28 -2.96 0.91
CA GLY A 215 9.57 -3.39 2.11
C GLY A 215 8.10 -2.94 2.22
N PHE A 216 7.34 -2.99 1.12
CA PHE A 216 5.91 -2.65 1.17
C PHE A 216 5.07 -3.80 1.75
N SER A 217 4.04 -3.45 2.53
CA SER A 217 3.01 -4.40 2.98
C SER A 217 2.30 -5.02 1.79
N GLU A 218 1.85 -6.27 1.93
CA GLU A 218 1.00 -6.90 0.91
C GLU A 218 -0.36 -6.22 0.85
N ILE A 219 -1.01 -6.30 -0.32
CA ILE A 219 -2.39 -5.86 -0.46
C ILE A 219 -3.25 -6.49 0.63
N ARG A 220 -4.00 -5.64 1.32
CA ARG A 220 -5.09 -6.05 2.19
C ARG A 220 -6.37 -5.86 1.39
N ASN A 221 -7.25 -6.85 1.42
CA ASN A 221 -8.65 -6.58 1.11
C ASN A 221 -9.24 -5.82 2.31
N GLU A 222 -10.35 -5.10 2.15
CA GLU A 222 -11.10 -4.62 3.32
C GLU A 222 -11.25 -5.84 4.24
N GLU A 223 -10.85 -5.73 5.52
CA GLU A 223 -10.97 -6.86 6.47
C GLU A 223 -12.46 -7.18 6.61
N ASN A 224 -12.99 -8.01 5.71
CA ASN A 224 -14.32 -8.56 5.78
C ASN A 224 -14.23 -9.77 6.69
N LEU A 225 -13.94 -9.48 7.95
CA LEU A 225 -13.70 -10.47 8.99
C LEU A 225 -14.85 -11.48 9.07
N GLU A 226 -16.08 -11.09 8.70
CA GLU A 226 -17.25 -11.97 8.64
C GLU A 226 -17.18 -12.96 7.45
N GLU A 227 -16.80 -12.49 6.27
CA GLU A 227 -16.59 -13.34 5.08
C GLU A 227 -15.39 -14.27 5.24
N ASP A 228 -14.28 -13.75 5.78
CA ASP A 228 -13.08 -14.55 6.07
C ASP A 228 -13.39 -15.63 7.11
N LEU A 229 -14.14 -15.28 8.16
CA LEU A 229 -14.63 -16.27 9.12
C LEU A 229 -15.53 -17.31 8.41
N GLY A 230 -16.41 -16.88 7.50
CA GLY A 230 -17.26 -17.77 6.72
C GLY A 230 -16.47 -18.80 5.90
N LYS A 231 -15.40 -18.37 5.21
CA LYS A 231 -14.51 -19.26 4.43
C LYS A 231 -13.79 -20.27 5.33
N VAL A 232 -13.26 -19.81 6.47
CA VAL A 232 -12.59 -20.68 7.44
C VAL A 232 -13.57 -21.70 8.04
N GLU A 233 -14.81 -21.29 8.36
CA GLU A 233 -15.84 -22.19 8.86
C GLU A 233 -16.26 -23.23 7.82
N GLU A 234 -16.31 -22.87 6.53
CA GLU A 234 -16.60 -23.83 5.46
C GLU A 234 -15.49 -24.86 5.28
N ASN A 235 -14.21 -24.44 5.29
CA ASN A 235 -13.07 -25.36 5.26
C ASN A 235 -13.09 -26.34 6.44
N ILE A 236 -13.39 -25.84 7.65
CA ILE A 236 -13.56 -26.70 8.84
C ILE A 236 -14.67 -27.72 8.59
N LYS A 237 -15.85 -27.30 8.14
CA LYS A 237 -16.97 -28.22 7.85
C LYS A 237 -16.59 -29.29 6.83
N GLN A 238 -15.88 -28.91 5.76
CA GLN A 238 -15.43 -29.85 4.73
C GLN A 238 -14.47 -30.90 5.30
N ILE A 239 -13.51 -30.50 6.12
CA ILE A 239 -12.58 -31.43 6.79
C ILE A 239 -13.34 -32.40 7.70
N TYR A 240 -14.31 -31.90 8.49
CA TYR A 240 -15.16 -32.74 9.33
C TYR A 240 -15.96 -33.75 8.50
N ALA A 241 -16.62 -33.29 7.43
CA ALA A 241 -17.44 -34.13 6.56
C ALA A 241 -16.62 -35.18 5.81
N GLU A 242 -15.41 -34.84 5.37
CA GLU A 242 -14.50 -35.79 4.73
C GLU A 242 -13.99 -36.83 5.73
N THR A 243 -13.65 -36.40 6.96
CA THR A 243 -13.24 -37.31 8.04
C THR A 243 -14.37 -38.28 8.39
N GLU A 244 -15.60 -37.78 8.57
CA GLU A 244 -16.79 -38.60 8.83
C GLU A 244 -17.02 -39.64 7.71
N ARG A 245 -16.91 -39.22 6.45
CA ARG A 245 -17.03 -40.11 5.29
C ARG A 245 -15.95 -41.20 5.28
N LYS A 246 -14.71 -40.87 5.66
CA LYS A 246 -13.60 -41.83 5.73
C LYS A 246 -13.76 -42.86 6.84
N ILE A 247 -14.28 -42.46 8.01
CA ILE A 247 -14.38 -43.34 9.18
C ILE A 247 -15.77 -43.97 9.36
N GLY A 248 -16.78 -43.55 8.60
CA GLY A 248 -18.14 -44.09 8.62
C GLY A 248 -18.94 -43.77 9.88
N ARG A 249 -18.48 -42.82 10.69
CA ARG A 249 -19.14 -42.37 11.93
C ARG A 249 -18.75 -40.92 12.23
N ARG A 250 -19.46 -40.29 13.16
CA ARG A 250 -19.10 -38.95 13.65
C ARG A 250 -17.66 -38.94 14.21
N PRO A 251 -16.78 -38.02 13.76
CA PRO A 251 -15.41 -37.91 14.25
C PRO A 251 -15.33 -37.46 15.71
N ASN A 252 -14.48 -38.12 16.49
CA ASN A 252 -14.00 -37.64 17.78
C ASN A 252 -12.75 -36.77 17.57
N VAL A 253 -12.29 -36.08 18.62
CA VAL A 253 -11.11 -35.21 18.56
C VAL A 253 -9.86 -35.93 18.02
N GLY A 254 -9.68 -37.20 18.38
CA GLY A 254 -8.55 -38.00 17.92
C GLY A 254 -8.65 -38.49 16.47
N ASP A 255 -9.83 -38.41 15.84
CA ASP A 255 -10.03 -38.81 14.44
C ASP A 255 -9.72 -37.65 13.47
N LEU A 256 -9.64 -36.41 13.98
CA LEU A 256 -9.50 -35.22 13.16
C LEU A 256 -8.06 -35.05 12.68
N PRO A 257 -7.85 -34.72 11.40
CA PRO A 257 -6.52 -34.57 10.84
C PRO A 257 -5.79 -33.34 11.38
N ALA A 258 -4.46 -33.38 11.34
CA ALA A 258 -3.61 -32.31 11.88
C ALA A 258 -3.76 -30.98 11.10
N ASP A 259 -4.12 -31.06 9.82
CA ASP A 259 -4.40 -29.92 8.94
C ASP A 259 -5.65 -29.11 9.35
N LEU A 260 -6.47 -29.61 10.29
CA LEU A 260 -7.55 -28.83 10.90
C LEU A 260 -7.04 -27.72 11.85
N GLN A 261 -5.89 -27.94 12.50
CA GLN A 261 -5.40 -27.03 13.56
C GLN A 261 -5.12 -25.59 13.09
N PRO A 262 -4.51 -25.36 11.90
CA PRO A 262 -4.37 -24.02 11.33
C PRO A 262 -5.71 -23.27 11.23
N PHE A 263 -6.75 -23.91 10.68
CA PHE A 263 -8.07 -23.29 10.53
C PHE A 263 -8.75 -22.98 11.87
N LEU A 264 -8.60 -23.85 12.88
CA LEU A 264 -9.12 -23.58 14.22
C LEU A 264 -8.41 -22.39 14.89
N LYS A 265 -7.10 -22.25 14.67
CA LYS A 265 -6.32 -21.12 15.17
C LYS A 265 -6.74 -19.82 14.47
N GLU A 266 -6.85 -19.85 13.15
CA GLU A 266 -7.30 -18.71 12.34
C GLU A 266 -8.71 -18.26 12.71
N ARG A 267 -9.65 -19.22 12.86
CA ARG A 267 -11.02 -18.96 13.34
C ARG A 267 -11.03 -18.22 14.67
N ARG A 268 -10.19 -18.61 15.63
CA ARG A 268 -10.10 -17.93 16.95
C ARG A 268 -9.62 -16.49 16.81
N VAL A 269 -8.64 -16.25 15.94
CA VAL A 269 -8.11 -14.89 15.67
C VAL A 269 -9.19 -14.02 15.05
N LEU A 270 -9.90 -14.51 14.03
CA LEU A 270 -10.97 -13.77 13.35
C LEU A 270 -12.12 -13.44 14.30
N ILE A 271 -12.57 -14.39 15.12
CA ILE A 271 -13.60 -14.15 16.15
C ILE A 271 -13.14 -13.10 17.17
N ALA A 272 -11.87 -13.16 17.61
CA ALA A 272 -11.34 -12.16 18.54
C ALA A 272 -11.33 -10.75 17.92
N LYS A 273 -10.96 -10.63 16.65
CA LYS A 273 -11.03 -9.37 15.90
C LYS A 273 -12.48 -8.87 15.77
N LEU A 274 -13.42 -9.71 15.36
CA LEU A 274 -14.83 -9.35 15.23
C LEU A 274 -15.47 -8.93 16.57
N LYS A 275 -15.14 -9.63 17.67
CA LYS A 275 -15.57 -9.24 19.03
C LYS A 275 -15.03 -7.86 19.42
N LYS A 276 -13.75 -7.59 19.14
CA LYS A 276 -13.15 -6.27 19.39
C LYS A 276 -13.81 -5.17 18.54
N ALA A 277 -14.27 -5.51 17.34
CA ALA A 277 -14.99 -4.61 16.44
C ALA A 277 -16.49 -4.47 16.77
N GLY A 278 -17.03 -5.19 17.75
CA GLY A 278 -18.46 -5.19 18.07
C GLY A 278 -19.34 -5.86 17.00
N LYS A 279 -18.76 -6.68 16.12
CA LYS A 279 -19.40 -7.31 14.96
C LYS A 279 -19.51 -8.84 15.09
N TYR A 280 -19.55 -9.37 16.31
CA TYR A 280 -19.71 -10.82 16.55
C TYR A 280 -20.76 -11.10 17.61
N GLU A 281 -21.86 -11.73 17.20
CA GLU A 281 -22.84 -12.32 18.12
C GLU A 281 -22.63 -13.83 18.21
N GLU A 282 -22.41 -14.35 19.42
CA GLU A 282 -22.35 -15.79 19.63
C GLU A 282 -23.72 -16.41 19.37
N LYS A 283 -23.83 -17.25 18.33
CA LYS A 283 -25.01 -18.09 18.17
C LYS A 283 -25.16 -18.97 19.43
N PRO A 284 -26.34 -19.02 20.06
CA PRO A 284 -26.55 -19.87 21.22
C PRO A 284 -26.25 -21.32 20.83
N LYS A 285 -25.51 -22.03 21.69
CA LYS A 285 -25.31 -23.47 21.53
C LYS A 285 -26.67 -24.14 21.52
N THR A 286 -27.08 -24.66 20.36
CA THR A 286 -28.22 -25.56 20.28
C THR A 286 -27.82 -26.82 21.04
N ILE A 287 -28.50 -27.05 22.15
CA ILE A 287 -28.33 -28.19 23.07
C ILE A 287 -28.67 -29.49 22.33
#